data_AF-A0A8H8BRS9-F1
#
_entry.id   AF-A0A8H8BRS9-F1
#
_cell.length_a   1.000
_cell.length_b   1.000
_cell.length_c   1.000
_cell.angle_alpha   90.00
_cell.angle_beta   90.00
_cell.angle_gamma   90.00
#
_symmetry.space_group_name_H-M   'P 1'
#
loop_
_entity.id
_entity.type
_entity.pdbx_description
1 polymer ?
#
loop_
_entity_poly.entity_id
_entity_poly.type
_entity_poly.pdbx_seq_one_letter_code
_entity_poly.pdbx_strand_id
1 'polypeptide(L)'
;MQSSADPPQQLPAPRAIAAAYVKSMFKTLALVRGVNMIVISTRPWIEHTSIAALVNVDVEQAYHTPLDADVEGIMMSLETRIAEHSESEEMRDEYMSAVERLRQCYPRGDWETIHQGMIMAWPVIVSDGFFMAMVEGRQIAIAILGIWGTMLDLMRDSWWISGKGKMLVDAAYELLPAGWEEIFAWARKRIDPRTAIDSVFDS
;
A
#
# COMPACT_ATOMS: atom_id res chain seq x y z
N MET A 1 18.70 51.77 1.45
CA MET A 1 18.62 50.45 2.12
C MET A 1 17.19 49.96 2.02
N GLN A 2 16.85 49.18 1.00
CA GLN A 2 15.53 48.55 0.87
C GLN A 2 15.59 47.21 1.61
N SER A 3 14.84 47.12 2.70
CA SER A 3 14.63 45.89 3.46
C SER A 3 13.62 45.03 2.68
N SER A 4 14.11 44.06 1.93
CA SER A 4 13.30 43.01 1.33
C SER A 4 12.84 42.07 2.44
N ALA A 5 11.66 42.31 2.99
CA ALA A 5 11.00 41.35 3.85
C ALA A 5 10.54 40.18 2.97
N ASP A 6 11.15 39.02 3.15
CA ASP A 6 10.64 37.77 2.58
C ASP A 6 9.18 37.58 3.05
N PRO A 7 8.24 37.24 2.15
CA PRO A 7 6.88 36.94 2.55
C PRO A 7 6.87 35.72 3.47
N PRO A 8 5.96 35.66 4.47
CA PRO A 8 5.87 34.51 5.36
C PRO A 8 5.62 33.25 4.53
N GLN A 9 6.53 32.27 4.64
CA GLN A 9 6.37 30.94 4.05
C GLN A 9 5.13 30.29 4.66
N GLN A 10 4.02 30.35 3.92
CA GLN A 10 2.78 29.71 4.29
C GLN A 10 3.01 28.19 4.23
N LEU A 11 3.01 27.53 5.40
CA LEU A 11 3.15 26.08 5.49
C LEU A 11 2.15 25.42 4.53
N PRO A 12 2.59 24.47 3.68
CA PRO A 12 1.69 23.81 2.75
C PRO A 12 0.54 23.14 3.50
N ALA A 13 -0.68 23.30 2.99
CA ALA A 13 -1.87 22.69 3.61
C ALA A 13 -1.67 21.18 3.81
N PRO A 14 -2.23 20.56 4.87
CA PRO A 14 -2.07 19.13 5.17
C PRO A 14 -2.33 18.23 3.94
N ARG A 15 -3.36 18.55 3.16
CA ARG A 15 -3.70 17.88 1.90
C ARG A 15 -2.60 17.97 0.82
N ALA A 16 -1.87 19.08 0.74
CA ALA A 16 -0.77 19.23 -0.22
C ALA A 16 0.44 18.37 0.17
N ILE A 17 0.72 18.25 1.47
CA ILE A 17 1.76 17.36 2.01
C ILE A 17 1.39 15.89 1.73
N ALA A 18 0.13 15.52 2.00
CA ALA A 18 -0.39 14.18 1.71
C ALA A 18 -0.29 13.83 0.22
N ALA A 19 -0.70 14.76 -0.66
CA ALA A 19 -0.58 14.59 -2.11
C ALA A 19 0.87 14.40 -2.57
N ALA A 20 1.80 15.18 -2.01
CA ALA A 20 3.21 15.06 -2.32
C ALA A 20 3.79 13.71 -1.86
N TYR A 21 3.39 13.24 -0.67
CA TYR A 21 3.80 11.95 -0.13
C TYR A 21 3.30 10.78 -0.98
N VAL A 22 2.01 10.74 -1.29
CA VAL A 22 1.40 9.73 -2.16
C VAL A 22 2.04 9.73 -3.55
N LYS A 23 2.27 10.91 -4.13
CA LYS A 23 3.00 11.04 -5.40
C LYS A 23 4.42 10.50 -5.32
N SER A 24 5.14 10.74 -4.22
CA SER A 24 6.47 10.16 -4.01
C SER A 24 6.41 8.64 -3.91
N MET A 25 5.40 8.11 -3.21
CA MET A 25 5.17 6.67 -3.11
C MET A 25 4.98 6.05 -4.51
N PHE A 26 4.19 6.69 -5.38
CA PHE A 26 4.02 6.22 -6.76
C PHE A 26 5.32 6.16 -7.56
N LYS A 27 6.20 7.15 -7.40
CA LYS A 27 7.52 7.10 -8.04
C LYS A 27 8.32 5.90 -7.56
N THR A 28 8.30 5.61 -6.26
CA THR A 28 8.96 4.43 -5.71
C THR A 28 8.34 3.14 -6.26
N LEU A 29 7.00 3.04 -6.29
CA LEU A 29 6.32 1.87 -6.84
C LEU A 29 6.59 1.67 -8.33
N ALA A 30 6.64 2.75 -9.12
CA ALA A 30 7.01 2.71 -10.53
C ALA A 30 8.42 2.15 -10.74
N LEU A 31 9.37 2.52 -9.88
CA LEU A 31 10.73 1.96 -9.92
C LEU A 31 10.73 0.47 -9.60
N VAL A 32 10.02 0.05 -8.55
CA VAL A 32 9.90 -1.37 -8.18
C VAL A 32 9.30 -2.17 -9.34
N ARG A 33 8.22 -1.68 -9.95
CA ARG A 33 7.55 -2.30 -11.10
C ARG A 33 8.46 -2.38 -12.33
N GLY A 34 9.22 -1.32 -12.62
CA GLY A 34 10.19 -1.27 -13.72
C GLY A 34 11.34 -2.27 -13.55
N VAL A 35 11.91 -2.38 -12.34
CA VAL A 35 12.94 -3.39 -12.02
C VAL A 35 12.36 -4.79 -12.19
N ASN A 36 11.14 -5.03 -11.72
CA ASN A 36 10.53 -6.35 -11.83
C ASN A 36 10.21 -6.76 -13.28
N MET A 37 9.85 -5.82 -14.16
CA MET A 37 9.72 -6.10 -15.61
C MET A 37 11.04 -6.60 -16.22
N ILE A 38 12.18 -6.08 -15.76
CA ILE A 38 13.49 -6.56 -16.19
C ILE A 38 13.74 -7.97 -15.62
N VAL A 39 13.42 -8.19 -14.33
CA VAL A 39 13.58 -9.50 -13.67
C VAL A 39 12.69 -10.58 -14.31
N ILE A 40 11.45 -10.26 -14.69
CA ILE A 40 10.53 -11.18 -15.37
C ILE A 40 11.00 -11.46 -16.80
N SER A 41 11.40 -10.45 -17.56
CA SER A 41 11.91 -10.66 -18.93
C SER A 41 13.21 -11.46 -18.97
N THR A 42 13.95 -11.51 -17.86
CA THR A 42 15.16 -12.31 -17.67
C THR A 42 14.91 -13.60 -16.87
N ARG A 43 13.67 -13.87 -16.43
CA ARG A 43 13.29 -15.01 -15.60
C ARG A 43 13.77 -16.38 -16.14
N PRO A 44 13.67 -16.70 -17.45
CA PRO A 44 14.20 -17.97 -17.99
C PRO A 44 15.71 -18.16 -17.77
N TRP A 45 16.45 -17.08 -17.54
CA TRP A 45 17.89 -17.08 -17.33
C TRP A 45 18.26 -17.08 -15.84
N ILE A 46 17.35 -16.62 -14.97
CA ILE A 46 17.59 -16.44 -13.54
C ILE A 46 17.04 -17.63 -12.72
N GLU A 47 16.04 -18.35 -13.23
CA GLU A 47 15.44 -19.53 -12.57
C GLU A 47 16.46 -20.62 -12.20
N HIS A 48 17.58 -20.70 -12.92
CA HIS A 48 18.67 -21.65 -12.65
C HIS A 48 19.82 -21.06 -11.82
N THR A 49 19.67 -19.85 -11.29
CA THR A 49 20.71 -19.15 -10.54
C THR A 49 20.41 -19.12 -9.04
N SER A 50 21.41 -18.77 -8.23
CA SER A 50 21.25 -18.54 -6.79
C SER A 50 20.31 -17.38 -6.44
N ILE A 51 19.92 -16.56 -7.42
CA ILE A 51 19.00 -15.43 -7.25
C ILE A 51 17.54 -15.88 -7.43
N ALA A 52 17.27 -17.08 -7.95
CA ALA A 52 15.91 -17.58 -8.18
C ALA A 52 15.00 -17.52 -6.94
N ALA A 53 15.55 -17.79 -5.75
CA ALA A 53 14.84 -17.72 -4.48
C ALA A 53 14.36 -16.30 -4.11
N LEU A 54 14.96 -15.25 -4.70
CA LEU A 54 14.55 -13.86 -4.51
C LEU A 54 13.43 -13.43 -5.48
N VAL A 55 13.15 -14.24 -6.52
CA VAL A 55 12.25 -13.91 -7.63
C VAL A 55 11.01 -14.81 -7.64
N ASN A 56 11.13 -16.03 -7.12
CA ASN A 56 10.02 -16.97 -6.96
C ASN A 56 9.36 -16.78 -5.59
N VAL A 57 8.52 -15.75 -5.48
CA VAL A 57 7.51 -15.70 -4.42
C VAL A 57 6.42 -16.68 -4.84
N ASP A 58 6.43 -17.87 -4.25
CA ASP A 58 5.34 -18.83 -4.38
C ASP A 58 4.14 -18.32 -3.58
N VAL A 59 3.34 -17.47 -4.23
CA VAL A 59 2.11 -16.91 -3.65
C VAL A 59 1.07 -18.01 -3.42
N GLU A 60 1.24 -19.21 -4.03
CA GLU A 60 0.27 -20.29 -3.95
C GLU A 60 0.35 -21.12 -2.66
N GLN A 61 1.52 -21.18 -1.99
CA GLN A 61 1.61 -21.90 -0.71
C GLN A 61 0.87 -21.20 0.46
N ALA A 62 0.56 -19.91 0.34
CA ALA A 62 -0.08 -19.14 1.40
C ALA A 62 -1.60 -19.39 1.56
N TYR A 63 -2.23 -20.19 0.70
CA TYR A 63 -3.69 -20.36 0.66
C TYR A 63 -4.29 -21.25 1.76
N HIS A 64 -3.47 -21.99 2.52
CA HIS A 64 -4.00 -22.90 3.55
C HIS A 64 -4.45 -22.20 4.83
N THR A 65 -4.02 -20.96 5.05
CA THR A 65 -4.41 -20.18 6.23
C THR A 65 -5.47 -19.14 5.84
N PRO A 66 -6.62 -19.08 6.53
CA PRO A 66 -7.61 -18.04 6.26
C PRO A 66 -7.07 -16.66 6.66
N LEU A 67 -7.60 -15.61 6.05
CA LEU A 67 -7.35 -14.24 6.51
C LEU A 67 -8.04 -13.98 7.85
N ASP A 68 -7.49 -13.05 8.62
CA ASP A 68 -8.17 -12.54 9.80
C ASP A 68 -9.54 -11.97 9.39
N ALA A 69 -10.56 -12.21 10.22
CA ALA A 69 -11.93 -11.81 9.92
C ALA A 69 -12.10 -10.30 9.70
N ASP A 70 -11.28 -9.49 10.38
CA ASP A 70 -11.30 -8.04 10.21
C ASP A 70 -10.67 -7.59 8.88
N VAL A 71 -9.61 -8.27 8.41
CA VAL A 71 -9.03 -8.03 7.08
C VAL A 71 -10.03 -8.39 6.00
N GLU A 72 -10.67 -9.54 6.09
CA GLU A 72 -11.67 -9.96 5.10
C GLU A 72 -12.87 -8.99 5.06
N GLY A 73 -13.33 -8.54 6.23
CA GLY A 73 -14.40 -7.53 6.30
C GLY A 73 -14.04 -6.21 5.61
N ILE A 74 -12.76 -5.82 5.62
CA ILE A 74 -12.29 -4.62 4.92
C ILE A 74 -12.18 -4.84 3.42
N MET A 75 -11.72 -6.02 2.98
CA MET A 75 -11.74 -6.36 1.55
C MET A 75 -13.17 -6.31 1.00
N MET A 76 -14.14 -6.90 1.71
CA MET A 76 -15.57 -6.83 1.34
C MET A 76 -16.11 -5.39 1.33
N SER A 77 -15.67 -4.56 2.27
CA SER A 77 -16.06 -3.14 2.33
C SER A 77 -15.51 -2.35 1.12
N LEU A 78 -14.29 -2.66 0.68
CA LEU A 78 -13.75 -2.09 -0.56
C LEU A 78 -14.54 -2.55 -1.78
N GLU A 79 -14.82 -3.85 -1.90
CA GLU A 79 -15.58 -4.44 -3.00
C GLU A 79 -16.98 -3.83 -3.13
N THR A 80 -17.67 -3.62 -2.00
CA THR A 80 -18.98 -2.97 -1.96
C THR A 80 -18.90 -1.54 -2.52
N ARG A 81 -17.90 -0.77 -2.08
CA ARG A 81 -17.69 0.61 -2.59
C ARG A 81 -17.30 0.64 -4.05
N ILE A 82 -16.50 -0.31 -4.51
CA ILE A 82 -16.14 -0.47 -5.92
C ILE A 82 -17.41 -0.71 -6.74
N ALA A 83 -18.30 -1.59 -6.29
CA ALA A 83 -19.57 -1.84 -6.97
C ALA A 83 -20.47 -0.59 -7.05
N GLU A 84 -20.50 0.22 -5.98
CA GLU A 84 -21.38 1.40 -5.89
C GLU A 84 -20.83 2.66 -6.57
N HIS A 85 -19.51 2.83 -6.62
CA HIS A 85 -18.89 4.13 -6.94
C HIS A 85 -17.85 4.11 -8.06
N SER A 86 -17.64 2.96 -8.73
CA SER A 86 -16.74 2.91 -9.88
C SER A 86 -17.23 3.78 -11.03
N GLU A 87 -16.30 4.43 -11.72
CA GLU A 87 -16.61 5.36 -12.80
C GLU A 87 -17.07 4.65 -14.08
N SER A 88 -16.67 3.40 -14.28
CA SER A 88 -17.05 2.54 -15.40
C SER A 88 -16.95 1.07 -15.00
N GLU A 89 -17.52 0.19 -15.83
CA GLU A 89 -17.38 -1.26 -15.70
C GLU A 89 -15.92 -1.72 -15.84
N GLU A 90 -15.18 -1.15 -16.79
CA GLU A 90 -13.74 -1.43 -16.96
C GLU A 90 -12.95 -1.07 -15.69
N MET A 91 -13.17 0.12 -15.12
CA MET A 91 -12.47 0.53 -13.91
C MET A 91 -12.88 -0.29 -12.69
N ARG A 92 -14.15 -0.70 -12.62
CA ARG A 92 -14.63 -1.61 -11.59
C ARG A 92 -13.84 -2.91 -11.62
N ASP A 93 -13.66 -3.50 -12.79
CA ASP A 93 -12.91 -4.75 -12.95
C ASP A 93 -11.43 -4.57 -12.57
N GLU A 94 -10.82 -3.44 -12.93
CA GLU A 94 -9.45 -3.09 -12.53
C GLU A 94 -9.30 -2.97 -11.00
N TYR A 95 -10.25 -2.30 -10.33
CA TYR A 95 -10.24 -2.17 -8.87
C TYR A 95 -10.50 -3.51 -8.18
N MET A 96 -11.46 -4.31 -8.66
CA MET A 96 -11.73 -5.64 -8.13
C MET A 96 -10.52 -6.56 -8.25
N SER A 97 -9.83 -6.53 -9.40
CA SER A 97 -8.58 -7.27 -9.60
C SER A 97 -7.49 -6.82 -8.62
N ALA A 98 -7.37 -5.51 -8.37
CA ALA A 98 -6.40 -4.98 -7.42
C ALA A 98 -6.68 -5.41 -5.97
N VAL A 99 -7.95 -5.42 -5.55
CA VAL A 99 -8.37 -5.91 -4.22
C VAL A 99 -8.12 -7.41 -4.09
N GLU A 100 -8.42 -8.20 -5.12
CA GLU A 100 -8.16 -9.64 -5.10
C GLU A 100 -6.65 -9.93 -4.99
N ARG A 101 -5.81 -9.20 -5.72
CA ARG A 101 -4.35 -9.29 -5.57
C ARG A 101 -3.88 -8.83 -4.19
N LEU A 102 -4.53 -7.83 -3.61
CA LEU A 102 -4.23 -7.35 -2.25
C LEU A 102 -4.54 -8.45 -1.23
N ARG A 103 -5.70 -9.11 -1.38
CA ARG A 103 -6.12 -10.26 -0.58
C ARG A 103 -5.13 -11.42 -0.69
N GLN A 104 -4.63 -11.71 -1.88
CA GLN A 104 -3.63 -12.77 -2.09
C GLN A 104 -2.29 -12.45 -1.41
N CYS A 105 -1.82 -11.21 -1.53
CA CYS A 105 -0.55 -10.76 -0.95
C CYS A 105 -0.59 -10.48 0.56
N TYR A 106 -1.76 -10.49 1.19
CA TYR A 106 -1.88 -10.17 2.61
C TYR A 106 -1.24 -11.28 3.48
N PRO A 107 -0.34 -10.93 4.43
CA PRO A 107 0.32 -11.92 5.30
C PRO A 107 -0.65 -12.74 6.15
N ARG A 108 -0.33 -14.02 6.36
CA ARG A 108 -1.17 -14.97 7.10
C ARG A 108 -0.32 -15.79 8.06
N GLY A 109 -0.86 -16.06 9.25
CA GLY A 109 -0.15 -16.84 10.27
C GLY A 109 1.07 -16.11 10.83
N ASP A 110 2.07 -16.88 11.25
CA ASP A 110 3.28 -16.35 11.87
C ASP A 110 4.17 -15.61 10.88
N TRP A 111 4.86 -14.56 11.33
CA TRP A 111 5.66 -13.71 10.46
C TRP A 111 6.94 -14.39 9.98
N GLU A 112 6.95 -14.74 8.69
CA GLU A 112 8.11 -15.24 7.94
C GLU A 112 8.64 -14.28 6.85
N THR A 113 9.87 -14.50 6.38
CA THR A 113 10.53 -13.71 5.33
C THR A 113 9.71 -13.62 4.03
N ILE A 114 8.94 -14.67 3.70
CA ILE A 114 8.09 -14.70 2.50
C ILE A 114 7.04 -13.59 2.50
N HIS A 115 6.54 -13.16 3.67
CA HIS A 115 5.55 -12.09 3.80
C HIS A 115 6.08 -10.75 3.30
N GLN A 116 7.36 -10.46 3.53
CA GLN A 116 8.00 -9.26 2.99
C GLN A 116 7.97 -9.27 1.45
N GLY A 117 8.27 -10.42 0.85
CA GLY A 117 8.18 -10.62 -0.59
C GLY A 117 6.76 -10.42 -1.12
N MET A 118 5.75 -10.98 -0.44
CA MET A 118 4.34 -10.83 -0.82
C MET A 118 3.86 -9.38 -0.77
N ILE A 119 4.19 -8.64 0.30
CA ILE A 119 3.82 -7.23 0.45
C ILE A 119 4.43 -6.39 -0.68
N MET A 120 5.69 -6.66 -1.03
CA MET A 120 6.40 -5.95 -2.09
C MET A 120 6.02 -6.42 -3.50
N ALA A 121 5.43 -7.61 -3.64
CA ALA A 121 4.95 -8.13 -4.91
C ALA A 121 3.65 -7.44 -5.36
N TRP A 122 2.76 -7.06 -4.43
CA TRP A 122 1.48 -6.44 -4.75
C TRP A 122 1.55 -5.29 -5.79
N PRO A 123 2.36 -4.22 -5.60
CA PRO A 123 2.43 -3.12 -6.56
C PRO A 123 3.00 -3.51 -7.92
N VAL A 124 3.64 -4.68 -8.02
CA VAL A 124 4.18 -5.23 -9.26
C VAL A 124 3.10 -6.00 -10.03
N ILE A 125 2.26 -6.75 -9.32
CA ILE A 125 1.29 -7.66 -9.95
C ILE A 125 -0.04 -7.00 -10.30
N VAL A 126 -0.34 -5.82 -9.76
CA VAL A 126 -1.53 -5.05 -10.18
C VAL A 126 -1.44 -4.66 -11.66
N SER A 127 -2.60 -4.45 -12.28
CA SER A 127 -2.70 -4.08 -13.69
C SER A 127 -2.15 -2.67 -13.95
N ASP A 128 -1.79 -2.41 -15.21
CA ASP A 128 -1.41 -1.06 -15.64
C ASP A 128 -2.58 -0.06 -15.50
N GLY A 129 -3.83 -0.49 -15.76
CA GLY A 129 -5.01 0.35 -15.63
C GLY A 129 -5.20 0.83 -14.19
N PHE A 130 -5.13 -0.10 -13.22
CA PHE A 130 -5.14 0.26 -11.80
C PHE A 130 -3.97 1.16 -11.42
N PHE A 131 -2.76 0.85 -11.92
CA PHE A 131 -1.58 1.66 -11.64
C PHE A 131 -1.72 3.10 -12.14
N MET A 132 -2.30 3.31 -13.33
CA MET A 132 -2.58 4.64 -13.84
C MET A 132 -3.66 5.35 -13.01
N ALA A 133 -4.71 4.64 -12.58
CA ALA A 133 -5.71 5.20 -11.68
C ALA A 133 -5.12 5.68 -10.34
N MET A 134 -4.12 4.96 -9.81
CA MET A 134 -3.33 5.42 -8.67
C MET A 134 -2.59 6.72 -8.99
N VAL A 135 -1.85 6.78 -10.10
CA VAL A 135 -1.09 7.96 -10.53
C VAL A 135 -1.99 9.19 -10.73
N GLU A 136 -3.18 8.99 -11.28
CA GLU A 136 -4.20 10.03 -11.48
C GLU A 136 -4.87 10.48 -10.17
N GLY A 137 -4.65 9.75 -9.06
CA GLY A 137 -5.21 10.08 -7.76
C GLY A 137 -6.71 9.76 -7.66
N ARG A 138 -7.20 8.75 -8.40
CA ARG A 138 -8.60 8.33 -8.32
C ARG A 138 -8.92 7.79 -6.93
N GLN A 139 -10.09 8.14 -6.41
CA GLN A 139 -10.43 7.94 -5.00
C GLN A 139 -10.35 6.47 -4.58
N ILE A 140 -10.95 5.56 -5.36
CA ILE A 140 -10.91 4.13 -5.07
C ILE A 140 -9.47 3.59 -5.09
N ALA A 141 -8.67 4.03 -6.07
CA ALA A 141 -7.25 3.64 -6.15
C ALA A 141 -6.44 4.13 -4.95
N ILE A 142 -6.66 5.36 -4.50
CA ILE A 142 -6.04 5.92 -3.28
C ILE A 142 -6.48 5.14 -2.03
N ALA A 143 -7.75 4.74 -1.95
CA ALA A 143 -8.24 3.96 -0.82
C ALA A 143 -7.56 2.58 -0.74
N ILE A 144 -7.50 1.85 -1.86
CA ILE A 144 -6.82 0.54 -1.93
C ILE A 144 -5.34 0.68 -1.56
N LEU A 145 -4.66 1.74 -2.06
CA LEU A 145 -3.28 2.05 -1.69
C LEU A 145 -3.13 2.32 -0.18
N GLY A 146 -4.08 3.04 0.43
CA GLY A 146 -4.12 3.26 1.87
C GLY A 146 -4.21 1.94 2.65
N ILE A 147 -5.02 0.99 2.19
CA ILE A 147 -5.12 -0.33 2.83
C ILE A 147 -3.84 -1.14 2.67
N TRP A 148 -3.17 -1.06 1.53
CA TRP A 148 -1.82 -1.62 1.37
C TRP A 148 -0.81 -0.97 2.34
N GLY A 149 -1.00 0.29 2.73
CA GLY A 149 -0.22 0.94 3.80
C GLY A 149 -0.23 0.18 5.14
N THR A 150 -1.31 -0.54 5.45
CA THR A 150 -1.37 -1.41 6.65
C THR A 150 -0.44 -2.61 6.53
N MET A 151 -0.28 -3.16 5.32
CA MET A 151 0.66 -4.24 5.04
C MET A 151 2.10 -3.74 5.13
N LEU A 152 2.39 -2.55 4.60
CA LEU A 152 3.71 -1.94 4.75
C LEU A 152 4.12 -1.75 6.21
N ASP A 153 3.19 -1.41 7.08
CA ASP A 153 3.49 -1.22 8.50
C ASP A 153 3.93 -2.50 9.23
N LEU A 154 3.54 -3.67 8.71
CA LEU A 154 4.05 -4.96 9.19
C LEU A 154 5.57 -5.08 8.99
N MET A 155 6.14 -4.33 8.06
CA MET A 155 7.58 -4.27 7.79
C MET A 155 8.28 -3.09 8.48
N ARG A 156 7.66 -2.42 9.46
CA ARG A 156 8.20 -1.20 10.11
C ARG A 156 9.59 -1.35 10.74
N ASP A 157 9.99 -2.57 11.09
CA ASP A 157 11.32 -2.86 11.65
C ASP A 157 12.42 -2.81 10.57
N SER A 158 12.03 -2.78 9.28
CA SER A 158 12.94 -2.53 8.16
C SER A 158 13.29 -1.04 8.11
N TRP A 159 14.58 -0.72 8.22
CA TRP A 159 15.10 0.65 8.27
C TRP A 159 14.61 1.56 7.12
N TRP A 160 14.31 0.98 5.95
CA TRP A 160 13.87 1.71 4.77
C TRP A 160 12.34 1.81 4.63
N ILE A 161 11.55 1.12 5.48
CA ILE A 161 10.07 1.19 5.52
C ILE A 161 9.56 1.90 6.76
N SER A 162 10.35 1.95 7.84
CA SER A 162 9.94 2.53 9.13
C SER A 162 9.12 3.82 8.99
N GLY A 163 7.91 3.81 9.55
CA GLY A 163 6.93 4.92 9.52
C GLY A 163 6.19 5.12 8.19
N LYS A 164 6.62 4.52 7.08
CA LYS A 164 6.01 4.75 5.75
C LYS A 164 4.61 4.17 5.61
N GLY A 165 4.33 3.05 6.26
CA GLY A 165 3.00 2.43 6.28
C GLY A 165 1.97 3.37 6.90
N LYS A 166 2.22 3.78 8.16
CA LYS A 166 1.42 4.81 8.85
C LYS A 166 1.24 6.10 8.02
N MET A 167 2.33 6.66 7.52
CA MET A 167 2.27 7.89 6.71
C MET A 167 1.42 7.71 5.45
N LEU A 168 1.44 6.54 4.82
CA LEU A 168 0.64 6.25 3.64
C LEU A 168 -0.86 6.16 3.98
N VAL A 169 -1.20 5.52 5.09
CA VAL A 169 -2.60 5.44 5.57
C VAL A 169 -3.14 6.83 5.89
N ASP A 170 -2.38 7.63 6.63
CA ASP A 170 -2.81 8.98 6.99
C ASP A 170 -2.90 9.90 5.76
N ALA A 171 -1.94 9.81 4.84
CA ALA A 171 -1.97 10.60 3.61
C ALA A 171 -3.13 10.18 2.67
N ALA A 172 -3.41 8.88 2.54
CA ALA A 172 -4.54 8.42 1.75
C ALA A 172 -5.87 8.91 2.34
N TYR A 173 -6.07 8.81 3.66
CA TYR A 173 -7.26 9.34 4.31
C TYR A 173 -7.46 10.84 4.07
N GLU A 174 -6.39 11.64 4.21
CA GLU A 174 -6.44 13.10 4.01
C GLU A 174 -6.82 13.50 2.57
N LEU A 175 -6.56 12.62 1.59
CA LEU A 175 -6.88 12.86 0.18
C LEU A 175 -8.31 12.46 -0.20
N LEU A 176 -8.91 11.53 0.53
CA LEU A 176 -10.24 11.02 0.24
C LEU A 176 -11.33 12.01 0.68
N PRO A 177 -12.49 12.03 -0.01
CA PRO A 177 -13.65 12.77 0.46
C PRO A 177 -14.26 12.10 1.69
N ALA A 178 -15.30 12.72 2.25
CA ALA A 178 -16.10 12.09 3.30
C ALA A 178 -16.67 10.74 2.83
N GLY A 179 -16.88 9.84 3.79
CA GLY A 179 -17.43 8.51 3.57
C GLY A 179 -16.41 7.39 3.74
N TRP A 180 -15.10 7.64 3.85
CA TRP A 180 -14.07 6.59 4.01
C TRP A 180 -13.65 6.35 5.46
N GLU A 181 -14.36 6.96 6.43
CA GLU A 181 -13.98 7.04 7.83
C GLU A 181 -13.88 5.66 8.49
N GLU A 182 -14.84 4.77 8.25
CA GLU A 182 -14.86 3.44 8.88
C GLU A 182 -13.67 2.58 8.42
N ILE A 183 -13.43 2.54 7.11
CA ILE A 183 -12.32 1.79 6.50
C ILE A 183 -10.98 2.29 7.05
N PHE A 184 -10.78 3.60 7.14
CA PHE A 184 -9.52 4.17 7.63
C PHE A 184 -9.39 4.22 9.16
N ALA A 185 -10.50 4.19 9.89
CA ALA A 185 -10.49 3.98 11.33
C ALA A 185 -9.95 2.58 11.66
N TRP A 186 -10.40 1.56 10.91
CA TRP A 186 -9.79 0.23 10.99
C TRP A 186 -8.30 0.25 10.64
N ALA A 187 -7.92 0.87 9.51
CA ALA A 187 -6.54 0.89 9.05
C ALA A 187 -5.59 1.50 10.08
N ARG A 188 -6.00 2.62 10.70
CA ARG A 188 -5.26 3.27 11.78
C ARG A 188 -5.15 2.40 13.03
N LYS A 189 -6.26 1.79 13.45
CA LYS A 189 -6.26 0.87 14.61
C LYS A 189 -5.32 -0.32 14.40
N ARG A 190 -5.23 -0.84 13.17
CA ARG A 190 -4.37 -1.97 12.82
C ARG A 190 -2.87 -1.62 12.82
N ILE A 191 -2.53 -0.35 12.61
CA ILE A 191 -1.15 0.17 12.65
C ILE A 191 -0.69 0.52 14.08
N ASP A 192 -1.62 0.86 14.97
CA ASP A 192 -1.37 1.26 16.35
C ASP A 192 -1.20 0.15 17.45
N PRO A 193 -1.13 -1.19 17.20
CA PRO A 193 -1.13 -2.14 18.33
C PRO A 193 0.11 -2.18 19.23
N ARG A 194 1.23 -1.49 18.91
CA ARG A 194 2.50 -1.64 19.66
C ARG A 194 3.09 -0.37 20.27
N THR A 195 2.52 0.81 20.03
CA THR A 195 2.96 2.06 20.68
C THR A 195 2.79 2.02 22.22
N ALA A 196 2.03 1.06 22.76
CA ALA A 196 1.84 0.88 24.20
C ALA A 196 3.00 0.16 24.91
N ILE A 197 3.82 -0.65 24.22
CA ILE A 197 4.83 -1.51 24.89
C ILE A 197 6.16 -0.76 25.11
N ASP A 198 6.45 0.25 24.29
CA ASP A 198 7.66 1.07 24.46
C ASP A 198 7.54 2.09 25.62
N SER A 199 6.33 2.24 26.21
CA SER A 199 6.13 3.06 27.41
C SER A 199 6.48 2.37 28.73
N VAL A 200 6.80 1.07 28.70
CA VAL A 200 7.11 0.27 29.91
C VAL A 200 8.62 0.22 30.20
N PHE A 201 9.47 0.65 29.27
CA PHE A 201 10.94 0.60 29.43
C PHE A 201 11.62 1.95 29.67
N ASP A 202 10.84 3.03 29.86
CA ASP A 202 11.35 4.36 30.24
C ASP A 202 10.84 4.77 31.64
N SER A 203 11.19 3.99 32.67
CA SER A 203 11.04 4.37 34.08
C SER A 203 12.22 3.88 34.92
#